data_AF-A0A8S9JTP9-F1
#
_entry.id   AF-A0A8S9JTP9-F1
#
_cell.length_a   1.000
_cell.length_b   1.000
_cell.length_c   1.000
_cell.angle_alpha   90.00
_cell.angle_beta   90.00
_cell.angle_gamma   90.00
#
_symmetry.space_group_name_H-M   'P 1'
#
loop_
_entity.id
_entity.type
_entity.pdbx_description
1 polymer ?
#
loop_
_entity_poly.entity_id
_entity_poly.type
_entity_poly.pdbx_seq_one_letter_code
_entity_poly.pdbx_strand_id
1 'polypeptide(L)'
;MTPMERARFLENDSQIEDAHSVAVTAGETPATDDADTHFICLACVDGSKFSHQPKKDQNTESFKHTSISVLNHIAYYAGELYELDGRKAGPISHGASSPATLLKDATKVMKRFIEKNPDTLNFNVIAISKRT
;
A
#
# COMPACT_ATOMS: atom_id res chain seq x y z
N MET A 1 -8.64 -13.84 11.61
CA MET A 1 -9.55 -13.23 10.62
C MET A 1 -8.94 -13.37 9.24
N THR A 2 -9.69 -13.88 8.28
CA THR A 2 -9.34 -13.86 6.85
C THR A 2 -9.39 -12.43 6.30
N PRO A 3 -8.78 -12.13 5.13
CA PRO A 3 -8.92 -10.82 4.49
C PRO A 3 -10.38 -10.40 4.29
N MET A 4 -11.26 -11.33 3.90
CA MET A 4 -12.68 -11.06 3.70
C MET A 4 -13.41 -10.76 5.02
N GLU A 5 -13.08 -11.47 6.10
CA GLU A 5 -13.62 -11.18 7.43
C GLU A 5 -13.16 -9.80 7.94
N ARG A 6 -11.92 -9.38 7.64
CA ARG A 6 -11.44 -8.03 7.96
C ARG A 6 -12.19 -6.95 7.18
N ALA A 7 -12.49 -7.19 5.90
CA ALA A 7 -13.27 -6.27 5.08
C ALA A 7 -14.70 -6.11 5.62
N ARG A 8 -15.38 -7.22 5.94
CA ARG A 8 -16.72 -7.18 6.57
C ARG A 8 -16.72 -6.48 7.92
N PHE A 9 -15.66 -6.66 8.72
CA PHE A 9 -15.54 -5.94 9.98
C PHE A 9 -15.41 -4.43 9.75
N LEU A 10 -14.55 -4.02 8.81
CA LEU A 10 -14.35 -2.62 8.45
C LEU A 10 -15.62 -1.95 7.92
N GLU A 11 -16.41 -2.65 7.11
CA GLU A 11 -17.69 -2.17 6.56
C GLU A 11 -18.72 -1.82 7.65
N ASN A 12 -18.60 -2.43 8.84
CA ASN A 12 -19.53 -2.23 9.94
C ASN A 12 -18.92 -1.41 11.10
N ASP A 13 -17.72 -0.85 10.93
CA ASP A 13 -17.02 -0.11 11.98
C ASP A 13 -17.31 1.40 11.89
N SER A 14 -18.29 1.85 12.68
CA SER A 14 -18.69 3.26 12.72
C SER A 14 -17.58 4.20 13.20
N GLN A 15 -16.64 3.72 14.02
CA GLN A 15 -15.55 4.58 14.50
C GLN A 15 -14.57 4.90 13.37
N ILE A 16 -14.30 3.94 12.49
CA ILE A 16 -13.46 4.18 11.32
C ILE A 16 -14.20 5.03 10.29
N GLU A 17 -15.49 4.80 10.09
CA GLU A 17 -16.33 5.64 9.21
C GLU A 17 -16.33 7.11 9.65
N ASP A 18 -16.57 7.37 10.94
CA ASP A 18 -16.55 8.72 11.51
C ASP A 18 -15.18 9.38 11.36
N ALA A 19 -14.10 8.67 11.70
CA ALA A 19 -12.74 9.17 11.58
C ALA A 19 -12.33 9.45 10.12
N HIS A 20 -12.77 8.59 9.20
CA HIS A 20 -12.52 8.78 7.77
C HIS A 20 -13.28 10.00 7.25
N SER A 21 -14.55 10.18 7.64
CA SER A 21 -15.37 11.33 7.26
C SER A 21 -14.76 12.65 7.72
N VAL A 22 -14.23 12.70 8.96
CA VAL A 22 -13.48 13.86 9.45
C VAL A 22 -12.25 14.13 8.58
N ALA A 23 -11.47 13.09 8.25
CA ALA A 23 -10.26 13.23 7.44
C ALA A 23 -10.55 13.72 6.00
N VAL A 24 -11.66 13.29 5.39
CA VAL A 24 -12.09 13.75 4.05
C VAL A 24 -12.28 15.26 4.01
N THR A 25 -12.83 15.85 5.09
CA THR A 25 -13.07 17.29 5.18
C THR A 25 -11.87 18.14 5.62
N ALA A 26 -10.78 17.49 6.05
CA ALA A 26 -9.60 18.18 6.57
C ALA A 26 -8.61 18.64 5.48
N GLY A 27 -8.78 18.15 4.25
CA GLY A 27 -7.92 18.52 3.11
C GLY A 27 -8.18 19.94 2.60
N GLU A 28 -7.20 20.50 1.87
CA GLU A 28 -7.33 21.81 1.22
C GLU A 28 -8.17 21.78 -0.06
N THR A 29 -8.43 20.58 -0.60
CA THR A 29 -9.21 20.35 -1.81
C THR A 29 -10.59 19.79 -1.46
N PRO A 30 -11.68 20.24 -2.13
CA PRO A 30 -13.00 19.65 -1.95
C PRO A 30 -13.02 18.15 -2.22
N ALA A 31 -13.88 17.42 -1.51
CA ALA A 31 -14.16 16.02 -1.79
C ALA A 31 -14.83 15.86 -3.17
N THR A 32 -14.54 14.75 -3.84
CA THR A 32 -15.14 14.38 -5.13
C THR A 32 -15.56 12.91 -5.07
N ASP A 33 -16.73 12.61 -5.64
CA ASP A 33 -17.19 11.23 -5.82
C ASP A 33 -16.52 10.56 -7.03
N ASP A 34 -15.86 11.35 -7.89
CA ASP A 34 -15.13 10.91 -9.07
C ASP A 34 -13.65 10.71 -8.74
N ALA A 35 -13.36 9.64 -8.00
CA ALA A 35 -12.01 9.30 -7.53
C ALA A 35 -11.38 8.19 -8.38
N ASP A 36 -10.57 8.58 -9.37
CA ASP A 36 -9.82 7.64 -10.23
C ASP A 36 -8.44 7.25 -9.68
N THR A 37 -8.09 7.70 -8.46
CA THR A 37 -6.82 7.39 -7.80
C THR A 37 -6.96 6.23 -6.83
N HIS A 38 -5.92 5.38 -6.76
CA HIS A 38 -5.93 4.19 -5.91
C HIS A 38 -4.78 4.18 -4.91
N PHE A 39 -5.04 3.88 -3.64
CA PHE A 39 -3.98 3.74 -2.63
C PHE A 39 -3.50 2.29 -2.52
N ILE A 40 -2.19 2.09 -2.58
CA ILE A 40 -1.53 0.82 -2.23
C ILE A 40 -0.51 1.04 -1.11
N CYS A 41 -0.22 -0.01 -0.34
CA CYS A 41 0.80 0.04 0.70
C CYS A 41 2.00 -0.86 0.38
N LEU A 42 3.21 -0.33 0.56
CA LEU A 42 4.47 -1.08 0.51
C LEU A 42 5.03 -1.25 1.92
N ALA A 43 5.24 -2.50 2.33
CA ALA A 43 5.70 -2.82 3.68
C ALA A 43 6.81 -3.88 3.65
N CYS A 44 7.81 -3.71 4.52
CA CYS A 44 8.77 -4.76 4.82
C CYS A 44 8.19 -5.68 5.90
N VAL A 45 8.05 -6.96 5.60
CA VAL A 45 7.50 -7.96 6.53
C VAL A 45 8.45 -9.13 6.66
N ASP A 46 8.57 -9.69 7.86
CA ASP A 46 9.26 -10.96 8.07
C ASP A 46 8.53 -12.09 7.34
N GLY A 47 9.20 -12.70 6.36
CA GLY A 47 8.65 -13.74 5.49
C GLY A 47 8.13 -14.97 6.25
N SER A 48 8.57 -15.18 7.50
CA SER A 48 8.07 -16.26 8.35
C SER A 48 6.61 -16.09 8.82
N LYS A 49 6.02 -14.90 8.62
CA LYS A 49 4.68 -14.57 9.13
C LYS A 49 3.53 -14.79 8.13
N PHE A 50 3.81 -15.18 6.89
CA PHE A 50 2.76 -15.52 5.92
C PHE A 50 2.52 -17.03 5.87
N SER A 51 1.31 -17.44 6.25
CA SER A 51 0.87 -18.86 6.21
C SER A 51 0.52 -19.36 4.80
N HIS A 52 0.29 -18.44 3.86
CA HIS A 52 0.00 -18.73 2.45
C HIS A 52 1.10 -18.12 1.60
N GLN A 53 1.63 -18.90 0.65
CA GLN A 53 2.68 -18.41 -0.24
C GLN A 53 2.17 -17.19 -1.02
N PRO A 54 2.88 -16.05 -0.95
CA PRO A 54 2.49 -14.88 -1.70
C PRO A 54 2.60 -15.15 -3.19
N LYS A 55 1.68 -14.55 -3.97
CA LYS A 55 1.77 -14.65 -5.43
C LYS A 55 3.02 -13.89 -5.88
N LYS A 56 3.86 -14.55 -6.67
CA LYS A 56 4.90 -13.87 -7.44
C LYS A 56 4.21 -13.06 -8.53
N ASP A 57 4.69 -11.83 -8.78
CA ASP A 57 4.16 -10.94 -9.80
C ASP A 57 4.08 -11.66 -11.16
N GLN A 58 2.87 -11.89 -11.67
CA GLN A 58 2.64 -12.49 -12.99
C GLN A 58 1.86 -11.58 -13.94
N ASN A 59 1.35 -10.44 -13.46
CA ASN A 59 0.75 -9.34 -14.24
C ASN A 59 0.14 -8.34 -13.25
N THR A 60 0.92 -7.34 -12.84
CA THR A 60 0.40 -6.14 -12.19
C THR A 60 -0.46 -5.38 -13.22
N GLU A 61 -1.79 -5.47 -13.10
CA GLU A 61 -2.72 -4.65 -13.89
C GLU A 61 -2.33 -3.17 -13.80
N SER A 62 -2.35 -2.50 -14.96
CA SER A 62 -2.05 -1.07 -15.07
C SER A 62 -3.22 -0.26 -14.52
N PHE A 63 -3.03 0.34 -13.35
CA PHE A 63 -3.93 1.39 -12.87
C PHE A 63 -3.42 2.74 -13.37
N LYS A 64 -4.34 3.58 -13.88
CA LYS A 64 -4.01 4.87 -14.48
C LYS A 64 -3.44 5.87 -13.47
N HIS A 65 -3.81 5.76 -12.18
CA HIS A 65 -3.34 6.65 -11.11
C HIS A 65 -3.16 5.88 -9.79
N THR A 66 -2.06 6.12 -9.06
CA THR A 66 -1.74 5.37 -7.83
C THR A 66 -1.03 6.25 -6.80
N SER A 67 -1.55 6.20 -5.57
CA SER A 67 -0.95 6.77 -4.37
C SER A 67 -0.31 5.64 -3.55
N ILE A 68 0.92 5.82 -3.08
CA ILE A 68 1.70 4.74 -2.44
C ILE A 68 2.07 5.13 -1.01
N SER A 69 1.68 4.32 -0.03
CA SER A 69 2.05 4.48 1.38
C SER A 69 3.15 3.50 1.79
N VAL A 70 4.29 4.00 2.29
CA VAL A 70 5.41 3.16 2.77
C VAL A 70 5.42 3.11 4.31
N LEU A 71 5.28 1.91 4.90
CA LEU A 71 5.27 1.71 6.35
C LEU A 71 6.64 1.26 6.87
N ASN A 72 7.35 2.14 7.59
CA ASN A 72 8.63 1.79 8.21
C ASN A 72 8.43 1.36 9.67
N HIS A 73 8.24 0.06 9.92
CA HIS A 73 8.29 -0.48 11.28
C HIS A 73 9.64 -1.18 11.53
N ILE A 74 10.35 -0.73 12.55
CA ILE A 74 11.69 -1.19 12.92
C ILE A 74 11.64 -2.66 13.33
N ALA A 75 12.28 -3.55 12.57
CA ALA A 75 12.56 -4.94 12.96
C ALA A 75 13.91 -5.41 12.40
N TYR A 76 14.84 -5.77 13.28
CA TYR A 76 16.21 -6.22 12.99
C TYR A 76 16.28 -7.62 12.32
N TYR A 77 15.49 -7.87 11.27
CA TYR A 77 15.45 -9.16 10.56
C TYR A 77 15.42 -8.96 9.04
N ALA A 78 15.96 -9.94 8.31
CA ALA A 78 15.78 -10.01 6.85
C ALA A 78 14.29 -10.19 6.55
N GLY A 79 13.71 -9.27 5.79
CA GLY A 79 12.31 -9.28 5.42
C GLY A 79 12.11 -9.40 3.91
N GLU A 80 10.86 -9.40 3.51
CA GLU A 80 10.46 -9.24 2.12
C GLU A 80 9.61 -7.98 1.98
N LEU A 81 9.74 -7.33 0.82
CA LEU A 81 8.89 -6.22 0.42
C LEU A 81 7.58 -6.76 -0.11
N TYR A 82 6.48 -6.34 0.50
CA TYR A 82 5.13 -6.68 0.07
C TYR A 82 4.37 -5.45 -0.41
N GLU A 83 3.61 -5.64 -1.48
CA GLU A 83 2.54 -4.75 -1.89
C GLU A 83 1.21 -5.27 -1.34
N LEU A 84 0.50 -4.40 -0.64
CA LEU A 84 -0.81 -4.63 -0.06
C LEU A 84 -1.83 -3.76 -0.79
N ASP A 85 -2.65 -4.44 -1.61
CA ASP A 85 -3.71 -3.83 -2.40
C ASP A 85 -5.02 -4.59 -2.13
N GLY A 86 -6.01 -3.89 -1.57
CA GLY A 86 -7.31 -4.48 -1.21
C GLY A 86 -8.15 -4.94 -2.41
N ARG A 87 -7.81 -4.50 -3.63
CA ARG A 87 -8.47 -4.95 -4.88
C ARG A 87 -7.89 -6.26 -5.41
N LYS A 88 -6.76 -6.73 -4.86
CA LYS A 88 -6.09 -7.95 -5.30
C LYS A 88 -6.46 -9.14 -4.41
N ALA A 89 -6.31 -10.34 -4.96
CA ALA A 89 -6.60 -11.58 -4.24
C ALA A 89 -5.69 -11.83 -3.02
N GLY A 90 -4.58 -11.11 -2.90
CA GLY A 90 -3.66 -11.19 -1.77
C GLY A 90 -2.40 -10.34 -1.99
N PRO A 91 -1.50 -10.33 -0.99
CA PRO A 91 -0.23 -9.61 -1.08
C PRO A 91 0.65 -10.08 -2.23
N ILE A 92 1.37 -9.15 -2.85
CA ILE A 92 2.39 -9.44 -3.89
C ILE A 92 3.77 -9.26 -3.26
N SER A 93 4.62 -10.30 -3.35
CA SER A 93 6.01 -10.21 -2.92
C SER A 93 6.87 -9.60 -4.03
N HIS A 94 7.69 -8.62 -3.67
CA HIS A 94 8.64 -7.91 -4.53
C HIS A 94 10.11 -8.29 -4.22
N GLY A 95 10.31 -9.33 -3.41
CA GLY A 95 11.63 -9.86 -3.05
C GLY A 95 12.18 -9.30 -1.73
N ALA A 96 13.46 -9.56 -1.47
CA ALA A 96 14.12 -9.25 -0.20
C ALA A 96 14.17 -7.74 0.09
N SER A 97 13.96 -7.39 1.36
CA SER A 97 14.03 -6.02 1.88
C SER A 97 14.40 -6.05 3.37
N SER A 98 14.66 -4.88 3.94
CA SER A 98 14.88 -4.69 5.38
C SER A 98 14.34 -3.32 5.80
N PRO A 99 14.17 -3.00 7.10
CA PRO A 99 13.80 -1.65 7.49
C PRO A 99 14.81 -0.58 7.03
N ALA A 100 16.10 -0.94 6.94
CA ALA A 100 17.14 -0.03 6.49
C ALA A 100 17.08 0.24 4.97
N THR A 101 16.56 -0.71 4.19
CA THR A 101 16.49 -0.60 2.72
C THR A 101 15.08 -0.38 2.18
N LEU A 102 14.05 -0.42 3.04
CA LEU A 102 12.64 -0.40 2.63
C LEU A 102 12.33 0.77 1.69
N LEU A 103 12.72 1.99 2.02
CA LEU A 103 12.46 3.15 1.16
C LEU A 103 13.12 2.98 -0.22
N LYS A 104 14.37 2.51 -0.25
CA LYS A 104 15.12 2.28 -1.50
C LYS A 104 14.50 1.15 -2.31
N ASP A 105 14.09 0.06 -1.69
CA ASP A 105 13.51 -1.09 -2.38
C ASP A 105 12.09 -0.78 -2.88
N ALA A 106 11.28 -0.07 -2.07
CA ALA A 106 9.98 0.46 -2.48
C ALA A 106 10.09 1.33 -3.73
N THR A 107 11.12 2.21 -3.84
CA THR A 107 11.29 3.05 -5.04
C THR A 107 11.44 2.26 -6.33
N LYS A 108 12.00 1.04 -6.30
CA LYS A 108 12.11 0.18 -7.48
C LYS A 108 10.74 -0.31 -7.94
N VAL A 109 9.84 -0.60 -7.01
CA VAL A 109 8.45 -0.98 -7.31
C VAL A 109 7.70 0.22 -7.85
N MET A 110 7.81 1.39 -7.21
CA MET A 110 7.15 2.64 -7.64
C MET A 110 7.55 3.05 -9.07
N LYS A 111 8.84 2.90 -9.41
CA LYS A 111 9.31 3.16 -10.79
C LYS A 111 8.57 2.35 -11.84
N ARG A 112 8.27 1.07 -11.56
CA ARG A 112 7.50 0.23 -12.50
C ARG A 112 6.08 0.72 -12.70
N PHE A 113 5.44 1.27 -11.67
CA PHE A 113 4.10 1.88 -11.79
C PHE A 113 4.12 3.14 -12.66
N ILE A 114 5.14 3.98 -12.49
CA ILE A 114 5.34 5.21 -13.29
C ILE A 114 5.67 4.85 -14.75
N GLU A 115 6.59 3.90 -14.97
CA GLU A 115 6.98 3.44 -16.31
C GLU A 115 5.82 2.82 -17.09
N LYS A 116 4.84 2.22 -16.40
CA LYS A 116 3.61 1.68 -17.03
C LYS A 116 2.60 2.76 -17.44
N ASN A 117 2.73 3.98 -16.91
CA ASN A 117 1.84 5.10 -17.21
C ASN A 117 2.67 6.37 -17.50
N PRO A 118 3.48 6.39 -18.56
CA PRO A 118 4.43 7.49 -18.80
C PRO A 118 3.77 8.85 -19.04
N ASP A 119 2.50 8.86 -19.47
CA ASP A 119 1.76 10.07 -19.80
C ASP A 119 1.05 10.69 -18.58
N THR A 120 1.12 10.07 -17.39
CA THR A 120 0.50 10.59 -16.18
C THR A 120 1.51 11.11 -15.18
N LEU A 121 1.22 12.28 -14.61
CA LEU A 121 1.94 12.83 -13.46
C LEU A 121 1.16 12.67 -12.14
N ASN A 122 0.03 11.96 -12.19
CA ASN A 122 -0.87 11.80 -11.05
C ASN A 122 -0.42 10.62 -10.19
N PHE A 123 0.69 10.82 -9.48
CA PHE A 123 1.18 9.90 -8.46
C PHE A 123 1.52 10.69 -7.19
N ASN A 124 1.30 10.08 -6.03
CA ASN A 124 1.70 10.63 -4.74
C ASN A 124 2.35 9.53 -3.89
N VAL A 125 3.35 9.89 -3.08
CA VAL A 125 4.03 8.97 -2.18
C VAL A 125 4.07 9.57 -0.78
N ILE A 126 3.58 8.80 0.20
CA ILE A 126 3.65 9.15 1.62
C ILE A 126 4.51 8.10 2.33
N ALA A 127 5.56 8.55 3.02
CA ALA A 127 6.38 7.68 3.85
C ALA A 127 6.01 7.86 5.33
N ILE A 128 5.71 6.76 6.00
CA ILE A 128 5.46 6.72 7.45
C ILE A 128 6.79 6.43 8.14
N SER A 129 7.35 7.46 8.78
CA SER A 129 8.60 7.38 9.54
C SER A 129 8.37 7.66 11.02
N LYS A 130 9.25 7.11 11.87
CA LYS A 130 9.29 7.47 13.29
C LYS A 130 9.61 8.96 13.43
N ARG A 131 8.82 9.68 14.25
CA ARG A 131 9.16 11.04 14.67
C ARG A 131 10.40 10.98 15.57
N THR A 132 11.48 11.65 15.16
CA THR A 132 12.72 11.82 15.93
C THR A 132 12.65 13.04 16.81
#